data_AF-A0A4Y2TW17-F1
#
_entry.id   AF-A0A4Y2TW17-F1
#
_cell.length_a   1.000
_cell.length_b   1.000
_cell.length_c   1.000
_cell.angle_alpha   90.00
_cell.angle_beta   90.00
_cell.angle_gamma   90.00
#
_symmetry.space_group_name_H-M   'P 1'
#
loop_
_entity.id
_entity.type
_entity.pdbx_description
1 polymer ?
#
loop_
_entity_poly.entity_id
_entity_poly.type
_entity_poly.pdbx_seq_one_letter_code
_entity_poly.pdbx_strand_id
1 'polypeptide(L)'
;MNLIAKPVGLQIPEWKKFMEQCLCDSRESLDMHLLKELCWTSAGALDYEKTAKKIVSLETIDVVKRFKIACGHCLVDSLPVVWKELPEEYKSWLLNNRFISLEKDTLLQFYWGCVLNGEEYELLETRLDFHREAFASSTNRCNKAAADYF
;
A
#
# COMPACT_ATOMS: atom_id res chain seq x y z
N MET A 1 25.85 -17.72 19.71
CA MET A 1 25.73 -17.63 18.24
C MET A 1 24.51 -16.78 17.89
N ASN A 2 24.73 -15.77 17.03
CA ASN A 2 23.78 -14.98 16.23
C ASN A 2 22.73 -14.09 16.93
N LEU A 3 23.20 -13.01 17.57
CA LEU A 3 22.36 -11.90 18.04
C LEU A 3 21.75 -11.04 16.90
N ILE A 4 22.31 -11.11 15.69
CA ILE A 4 21.86 -10.32 14.52
C ILE A 4 20.70 -11.02 13.77
N ALA A 5 20.61 -12.35 13.81
CA ALA A 5 19.58 -13.10 13.10
C ALA A 5 18.17 -12.92 13.71
N LYS A 6 18.09 -12.66 15.02
CA LYS A 6 16.81 -12.53 15.74
C LYS A 6 15.99 -11.31 15.30
N PRO A 7 16.54 -10.07 15.21
CA PRO A 7 15.79 -8.92 14.72
C PRO A 7 15.45 -9.02 13.22
N VAL A 8 16.33 -9.58 12.39
CA VAL A 8 16.07 -9.80 10.95
C VAL A 8 14.94 -10.80 10.74
N GLY A 9 14.92 -11.90 11.51
CA GLY A 9 13.92 -12.95 11.40
C GLY A 9 12.50 -12.53 11.80
N LEU A 10 12.33 -11.47 12.59
CA LEU A 10 11.02 -10.94 12.99
C LEU A 10 10.47 -9.90 12.01
N GLN A 11 11.36 -9.12 11.36
CA GLN A 11 10.96 -8.09 10.40
C GLN A 11 10.34 -8.67 9.12
N ILE A 12 10.80 -9.84 8.65
CA ILE A 12 10.26 -10.47 7.44
C ILE A 12 8.80 -10.92 7.62
N PRO A 13 8.42 -11.67 8.67
CA PRO A 13 7.03 -11.98 8.96
C PRO A 13 6.15 -10.74 9.17
N GLU A 14 6.65 -9.71 9.84
CA GLU A 14 5.91 -8.45 10.05
C GLU A 14 5.63 -7.74 8.72
N TRP A 15 6.65 -7.62 7.88
CA TRP A 15 6.50 -7.07 6.54
C TRP A 15 5.55 -7.89 5.67
N LYS A 16 5.66 -9.23 5.70
CA LYS A 16 4.76 -10.11 4.96
C LYS A 16 3.31 -9.90 5.37
N LYS A 17 3.04 -9.86 6.68
CA LYS A 17 1.69 -9.62 7.22
C LYS A 17 1.15 -8.26 6.77
N PHE A 18 1.99 -7.23 6.78
CA PHE A 18 1.61 -5.91 6.29
C PHE A 18 1.29 -5.94 4.78
N MET A 19 2.09 -6.63 3.97
CA MET A 19 1.84 -6.75 2.53
C MET A 19 0.55 -7.51 2.23
N GLU A 20 0.26 -8.59 2.96
CA GLU A 20 -1.00 -9.34 2.86
C GLU A 20 -2.22 -8.44 3.17
N GLN A 21 -2.11 -7.54 4.15
CA GLN A 21 -3.14 -6.54 4.45
C GLN A 21 -3.32 -5.52 3.33
N CYS A 22 -2.22 -5.03 2.73
CA CYS A 22 -2.29 -4.12 1.58
C CYS A 22 -2.94 -4.75 0.36
N LEU A 23 -2.72 -6.04 0.13
CA LEU A 23 -3.29 -6.75 -1.00
C LEU A 23 -4.79 -7.07 -0.83
N CYS A 24 -5.32 -6.96 0.39
CA CYS A 24 -6.71 -7.29 0.75
C CYS A 24 -7.14 -8.68 0.25
N ASP A 25 -6.19 -9.61 0.19
CA ASP A 25 -6.43 -10.97 -0.23
C ASP A 25 -5.71 -11.91 0.74
N SER A 26 -6.48 -12.51 1.65
CA SER A 26 -5.96 -13.48 2.62
C SER A 26 -5.60 -14.83 1.99
N ARG A 27 -5.86 -15.01 0.68
CA ARG A 27 -5.66 -16.27 -0.04
C ARG A 27 -4.47 -16.28 -0.98
N GLU A 28 -3.99 -15.12 -1.43
CA GLU A 28 -2.75 -15.05 -2.18
C GLU A 28 -1.58 -14.99 -1.21
N SER A 29 -0.93 -16.14 -1.00
CA SER A 29 0.33 -16.17 -0.28
C SER A 29 1.30 -15.25 -0.99
N LEU A 30 1.88 -14.32 -0.22
CA LEU A 30 2.94 -13.46 -0.72
C LEU A 30 4.02 -14.33 -1.38
N ASP A 31 4.25 -14.11 -2.67
CA ASP A 31 5.17 -14.94 -3.44
C ASP A 31 6.56 -14.92 -2.80
N MET A 32 7.15 -16.09 -2.56
CA MET A 32 8.52 -16.20 -2.07
C MET A 32 9.51 -15.46 -2.97
N HIS A 33 9.20 -15.28 -4.25
CA HIS A 33 10.00 -14.45 -5.15
C HIS A 33 10.11 -12.99 -4.69
N LEU A 34 9.08 -12.44 -4.03
CA LEU A 34 9.11 -11.08 -3.47
C LEU A 34 10.10 -10.94 -2.31
N LEU A 35 10.46 -12.03 -1.63
CA LEU A 35 11.49 -12.00 -0.59
C LEU A 35 12.88 -11.65 -1.14
N LYS A 36 13.12 -11.89 -2.44
CA LYS A 36 14.37 -11.50 -3.11
C LYS A 36 14.45 -9.99 -3.36
N GLU A 37 13.31 -9.31 -3.25
CA GLU A 37 13.18 -7.87 -3.50
C GLU A 37 13.34 -7.03 -2.23
N LEU A 38 13.45 -7.69 -1.06
CA LEU A 38 13.68 -7.04 0.22
C LEU A 38 14.96 -6.21 0.20
N CYS A 39 14.81 -4.93 0.50
CA CYS A 39 15.90 -3.97 0.62
C CYS A 39 16.25 -3.78 2.10
N TRP A 40 17.54 -3.72 2.42
CA TRP A 40 18.02 -3.50 3.79
C TRP A 40 18.69 -2.14 3.92
N THR A 41 18.48 -1.48 5.04
CA THR A 41 19.21 -0.27 5.45
C THR A 41 20.65 -0.63 5.86
N SER A 42 21.54 0.37 5.92
CA SER A 42 22.90 0.19 6.43
C SER A 42 22.96 -0.30 7.89
N ALA A 43 21.89 -0.08 8.66
CA ALA A 43 21.73 -0.58 10.03
C ALA A 43 21.22 -2.03 10.11
N GLY A 44 20.98 -2.69 8.97
CA GLY A 44 20.47 -4.07 8.94
C GLY A 44 18.98 -4.20 9.25
N ALA A 45 18.23 -3.10 9.23
CA ALA A 45 16.76 -3.11 9.27
C ALA A 45 16.17 -3.14 7.85
N LEU A 46 15.00 -3.75 7.69
CA LEU A 46 14.29 -3.80 6.42
C LEU A 46 13.81 -2.39 6.04
N ASP A 47 14.07 -2.01 4.79
CA ASP A 47 13.68 -0.74 4.20
C ASP A 47 12.35 -0.92 3.47
N TYR A 48 11.25 -0.59 4.14
CA TYR A 48 9.88 -0.84 3.65
C TYR A 48 9.59 -0.01 2.40
N GLU A 49 10.01 1.25 2.40
CA GLU A 49 9.78 2.17 1.30
C GLU A 49 10.55 1.74 0.06
N LYS A 50 11.85 1.46 0.20
CA LYS A 50 12.70 1.04 -0.92
C LYS A 50 12.26 -0.33 -1.47
N THR A 51 11.86 -1.24 -0.59
CA THR A 51 11.29 -2.53 -0.98
C THR A 51 10.00 -2.35 -1.78
N ALA A 52 9.07 -1.51 -1.30
CA ALA A 52 7.82 -1.24 -1.99
C ALA A 52 8.03 -0.59 -3.36
N LYS A 53 8.91 0.43 -3.44
CA LYS A 53 9.30 1.06 -4.71
C LYS A 53 9.87 0.04 -5.70
N LYS A 54 10.74 -0.85 -5.23
CA LYS A 54 11.31 -1.91 -6.06
C LYS A 54 10.20 -2.84 -6.59
N ILE A 55 9.32 -3.32 -5.72
CA ILE A 55 8.22 -4.23 -6.10
C ILE A 55 7.26 -3.56 -7.10
N VAL A 56 6.89 -2.30 -6.88
CA VAL A 56 6.00 -1.55 -7.78
C VAL A 56 6.64 -1.31 -9.15
N SER A 57 7.96 -1.33 -9.27
CA SER A 57 8.65 -1.23 -10.57
C SER A 57 8.72 -2.54 -11.36
N LEU A 58 8.33 -3.67 -10.77
CA LEU A 58 8.41 -4.98 -11.43
C LEU A 58 7.15 -5.24 -12.27
N GLU A 59 7.29 -5.17 -13.59
CA GLU A 59 6.20 -5.45 -14.54
C GLU A 59 5.66 -6.89 -14.46
N THR A 60 6.44 -7.81 -13.87
CA THR A 60 6.01 -9.19 -13.61
C THR A 60 4.94 -9.28 -12.53
N ILE A 61 4.77 -8.23 -11.72
CA ILE A 61 3.73 -8.14 -10.71
C ILE A 61 2.48 -7.51 -11.34
N ASP A 62 1.35 -8.17 -11.12
CA ASP A 62 0.04 -7.69 -11.56
C ASP A 62 -0.19 -6.22 -11.19
N VAL A 63 -0.71 -5.45 -12.15
CA VAL A 63 -0.85 -4.00 -12.04
C VAL A 63 -1.78 -3.59 -10.89
N VAL A 64 -2.81 -4.38 -10.60
CA VAL A 64 -3.70 -4.11 -9.46
C VAL A 64 -2.94 -4.29 -8.15
N LYS A 65 -2.10 -5.33 -8.04
CA LYS A 65 -1.24 -5.51 -6.85
C LYS A 65 -0.23 -4.37 -6.70
N ARG A 66 0.41 -3.94 -7.80
CA ARG A 66 1.32 -2.79 -7.79
C ARG A 66 0.61 -1.52 -7.31
N PHE A 67 -0.62 -1.29 -7.76
CA PHE A 67 -1.42 -0.15 -7.32
C PHE A 67 -1.73 -0.22 -5.83
N LYS A 68 -2.20 -1.37 -5.34
CA LYS A 68 -2.47 -1.59 -3.91
C LYS A 68 -1.25 -1.32 -3.03
N ILE A 69 -0.08 -1.79 -3.43
CA ILE A 69 1.19 -1.57 -2.73
C ILE A 69 1.54 -0.07 -2.75
N ALA A 70 1.46 0.59 -3.91
CA ALA A 70 1.72 2.02 -4.03
C ALA A 70 0.80 2.85 -3.13
N CYS A 71 -0.48 2.50 -3.06
CA CYS A 71 -1.47 3.12 -2.18
C CYS A 71 -1.12 2.91 -0.69
N GLY A 72 -0.84 1.67 -0.29
CA GLY A 72 -0.53 1.32 1.10
C GLY A 72 0.74 1.96 1.64
N HIS A 73 1.72 2.22 0.76
CA HIS A 73 2.98 2.87 1.07
C HIS A 73 3.03 4.37 0.75
N CYS A 74 1.92 4.96 0.26
CA CYS A 74 1.88 6.36 -0.17
C CYS A 74 2.99 6.72 -1.17
N LEU A 75 3.24 5.87 -2.16
CA LEU A 75 4.26 6.09 -3.19
C LEU A 75 3.78 7.09 -4.24
N VAL A 76 3.67 8.37 -3.86
CA VAL A 76 3.09 9.45 -4.67
C VAL A 76 3.69 9.54 -6.07
N ASP A 77 5.00 9.33 -6.21
CA ASP A 77 5.65 9.38 -7.53
C ASP A 77 5.26 8.20 -8.43
N SER A 78 4.94 7.04 -7.84
CA SER A 78 4.57 5.83 -8.58
C SER A 78 3.08 5.75 -8.89
N LEU A 79 2.24 6.39 -8.06
CA LEU A 79 0.78 6.30 -8.17
C LEU A 79 0.23 6.74 -9.53
N PRO A 80 0.60 7.90 -10.11
CA PRO A 80 0.11 8.31 -11.43
C PRO A 80 0.51 7.37 -12.56
N VAL A 81 1.67 6.71 -12.45
CA VAL A 81 2.16 5.77 -13.46
C VAL A 81 1.32 4.50 -13.41
N VAL A 82 1.22 3.87 -12.24
CA VAL A 82 0.47 2.62 -12.07
C VAL A 82 -1.02 2.84 -12.32
N TRP A 83 -1.58 4.01 -11.96
CA TRP A 83 -2.96 4.35 -12.25
C TRP A 83 -3.28 4.34 -13.73
N LYS A 84 -2.39 4.86 -14.59
CA LYS A 84 -2.60 4.85 -16.04
C LYS A 84 -2.63 3.43 -16.61
N GLU A 85 -1.89 2.51 -16.01
CA GLU A 85 -1.81 1.11 -16.42
C GLU A 85 -2.99 0.26 -15.93
N LEU A 86 -3.76 0.75 -14.95
CA LEU A 86 -4.90 0.00 -14.42
C LEU A 86 -6.00 -0.21 -15.48
N PRO A 87 -6.63 -1.40 -15.50
CA PRO A 87 -7.82 -1.65 -16.29
C PRO A 87 -8.95 -0.67 -15.91
N GLU A 88 -9.71 -0.23 -16.90
CA GLU A 88 -10.76 0.75 -16.70
C GLU A 88 -11.90 0.19 -15.85
N GLU A 89 -12.16 -1.12 -15.93
CA GLU A 89 -13.12 -1.82 -15.08
C GLU A 89 -12.74 -1.72 -13.61
N TYR A 90 -11.43 -1.79 -13.30
CA TYR A 90 -10.94 -1.69 -11.93
C TYR A 90 -11.04 -0.26 -11.40
N LYS A 91 -10.70 0.75 -12.22
CA LYS A 91 -10.88 2.17 -11.85
C LYS A 91 -12.35 2.49 -11.59
N SER A 92 -13.24 2.06 -12.49
CA SER A 92 -14.69 2.22 -12.34
C SER A 92 -15.21 1.56 -11.06
N TRP A 93 -14.72 0.35 -10.74
CA TRP A 93 -15.05 -0.31 -9.48
C TRP A 93 -14.60 0.51 -8.26
N LEU A 94 -13.35 1.00 -8.23
CA LEU A 94 -12.83 1.83 -7.13
C LEU A 94 -13.70 3.08 -6.92
N LEU A 95 -13.98 3.81 -8.00
CA LEU A 95 -14.73 5.07 -7.94
C LEU A 95 -16.18 4.82 -7.54
N ASN A 96 -16.86 3.83 -8.10
CA ASN A 96 -18.27 3.55 -7.77
C ASN A 96 -18.49 3.05 -6.34
N ASN A 97 -17.49 2.39 -5.74
CA ASN A 97 -17.59 1.85 -4.39
C ASN A 97 -16.96 2.76 -3.31
N ARG A 98 -16.46 3.94 -3.68
CA ARG A 98 -15.71 4.85 -2.79
C ARG A 98 -16.44 5.28 -1.51
N PHE A 99 -17.78 5.26 -1.54
CA PHE A 99 -18.65 5.68 -0.45
C PHE A 99 -19.35 4.53 0.29
N ILE A 100 -19.18 3.28 -0.16
CA ILE A 100 -19.76 2.12 0.48
C ILE A 100 -18.76 1.65 1.54
N SER A 101 -19.20 1.64 2.80
CA SER A 101 -18.42 1.32 4.01
C SER A 101 -17.29 0.32 3.73
N LEU A 102 -16.06 0.76 4.02
CA LEU A 102 -14.85 0.03 3.70
C LEU A 102 -14.32 -0.70 4.92
N GLU A 103 -13.97 -1.97 4.70
CA GLU A 103 -12.88 -2.56 5.46
C GLU A 103 -11.68 -1.61 5.43
N LYS A 104 -11.05 -1.35 6.58
CA LYS A 104 -9.90 -0.42 6.70
C LYS A 104 -8.81 -0.68 5.67
N ASP A 105 -8.77 -1.90 5.14
CA ASP A 105 -7.79 -2.46 4.24
C ASP A 105 -7.83 -1.85 2.83
N THR A 106 -8.99 -1.43 2.33
CA THR A 106 -9.16 -0.82 0.98
C THR A 106 -9.23 0.71 0.98
N LEU A 107 -9.24 1.35 2.16
CA LEU A 107 -9.50 2.78 2.30
C LEU A 107 -8.51 3.66 1.51
N LEU A 108 -7.22 3.32 1.58
CA LEU A 108 -6.18 4.03 0.85
C LEU A 108 -6.29 3.87 -0.67
N GLN A 109 -6.83 2.75 -1.15
CA GLN A 109 -7.03 2.53 -2.59
C GLN A 109 -8.11 3.49 -3.12
N PHE A 110 -9.20 3.67 -2.38
CA PHE A 110 -10.25 4.61 -2.76
C PHE A 110 -9.80 6.06 -2.63
N TYR A 111 -9.05 6.40 -1.56
CA TYR A 111 -8.45 7.74 -1.43
C TYR A 111 -7.67 8.12 -2.67
N TRP A 112 -6.64 7.31 -2.99
CA TRP A 112 -5.74 7.59 -4.10
C TRP A 112 -6.47 7.51 -5.43
N GLY A 113 -7.47 6.63 -5.58
CA GLY A 113 -8.35 6.63 -6.75
C GLY A 113 -9.06 7.96 -6.96
N CYS A 114 -9.62 8.56 -5.91
CA CYS A 114 -10.28 9.86 -6.00
C CYS A 114 -9.29 10.98 -6.31
N VAL A 115 -8.15 11.01 -5.62
CA VAL A 115 -7.07 12.00 -5.86
C VAL A 115 -6.61 11.95 -7.32
N LEU A 116 -6.34 10.75 -7.84
CA LEU A 116 -5.86 10.55 -9.21
C LEU A 116 -6.94 10.83 -10.26
N ASN A 117 -8.23 10.74 -9.90
CA ASN A 117 -9.35 11.13 -10.76
C ASN A 117 -9.71 12.63 -10.66
N GLY A 118 -9.11 13.38 -9.74
CA GLY A 118 -9.44 14.79 -9.49
C GLY A 118 -10.71 14.99 -8.65
N GLU A 119 -11.20 13.95 -7.97
CA GLU A 119 -12.43 13.95 -7.16
C GLU A 119 -12.14 14.04 -5.65
N GLU A 120 -10.93 14.45 -5.25
CA GLU A 120 -10.55 14.54 -3.83
C GLU A 120 -11.51 15.43 -3.02
N TYR A 121 -11.90 16.57 -3.58
CA TYR A 121 -12.80 17.52 -2.90
C TYR A 121 -14.15 16.88 -2.57
N GLU A 122 -14.77 16.16 -3.52
CA GLU A 122 -16.06 15.49 -3.30
C GLU A 122 -15.97 14.39 -2.22
N LEU A 123 -14.85 13.66 -2.19
CA LEU A 123 -14.60 12.65 -1.16
C LEU A 123 -14.54 13.28 0.23
N LEU A 124 -13.79 14.37 0.38
CA LEU A 124 -13.59 15.05 1.67
C LEU A 124 -14.85 15.76 2.16
N GLU A 125 -15.65 16.34 1.25
CA GLU A 125 -16.95 16.93 1.58
C GLU A 125 -17.95 15.87 2.07
N THR A 126 -17.95 14.69 1.42
CA THR A 126 -18.89 13.60 1.74
C THR A 126 -18.48 12.82 2.99
N ARG A 127 -17.18 12.74 3.30
CA ARG A 127 -16.64 11.92 4.39
C ARG A 127 -15.64 12.70 5.22
N LEU A 128 -16.15 13.56 6.10
CA LEU A 128 -15.36 14.46 6.95
C LEU A 128 -14.33 13.75 7.85
N ASP A 129 -14.60 12.50 8.24
CA ASP A 129 -13.68 11.68 9.05
C ASP A 129 -12.64 10.92 8.22
N PHE A 130 -12.60 11.11 6.89
CA PHE A 130 -11.75 10.32 5.99
C PHE A 130 -10.26 10.42 6.34
N HIS A 131 -9.74 11.63 6.55
CA HIS A 131 -8.33 11.82 6.94
C HIS A 131 -8.00 11.09 8.23
N ARG A 132 -8.90 11.15 9.23
CA ARG A 132 -8.71 10.44 10.50
C ARG A 132 -8.70 8.92 10.30
N GLU A 133 -9.59 8.40 9.46
CA GLU A 133 -9.65 6.96 9.16
C GLU A 133 -8.46 6.49 8.31
N ALA A 134 -8.01 7.31 7.35
CA ALA A 134 -6.85 7.04 6.51
C ALA A 134 -5.55 7.10 7.30
N PHE A 135 -5.41 8.08 8.20
CA PHE A 135 -4.33 8.15 9.18
C PHE A 135 -4.34 6.93 10.12
N ALA A 136 -5.50 6.58 10.68
CA ALA A 136 -5.65 5.41 11.53
C ALA A 136 -5.34 4.11 10.77
N SER A 137 -5.75 4.00 9.51
CA SER A 137 -5.45 2.84 8.65
C SER A 137 -3.95 2.74 8.39
N SER A 138 -3.27 3.87 8.16
CA SER A 138 -1.84 3.91 7.85
C SER A 138 -0.94 3.71 9.07
N THR A 139 -1.35 4.21 10.25
CA THR A 139 -0.64 4.01 11.52
C THR A 139 -0.76 2.59 12.05
N ASN A 140 -1.95 1.96 11.96
CA ASN A 140 -2.12 0.53 12.22
C ASN A 140 -1.25 -0.36 11.32
N ARG A 141 -0.81 0.21 10.20
CA ARG A 141 0.00 -0.40 9.15
C ARG A 141 1.50 -0.07 9.26
N CYS A 142 1.93 0.60 10.33
CA CYS A 142 3.33 1.03 10.53
C CYS A 142 3.92 1.88 9.39
N ASN A 143 3.08 2.49 8.53
CA ASN A 143 3.52 3.38 7.49
C ASN A 143 3.84 4.76 8.10
N LYS A 144 5.11 4.96 8.48
CA LYS A 144 5.57 6.23 9.05
C LYS A 144 5.44 7.42 8.09
N ALA A 145 5.48 7.16 6.78
CA ALA A 145 5.35 8.22 5.76
C ALA A 145 3.92 8.76 5.65
N ALA A 146 2.92 8.03 6.12
CA ALA A 146 1.52 8.47 6.04
C ALA A 146 1.19 9.67 6.94
N ALA A 147 2.01 9.97 7.95
CA ALA A 147 1.86 11.15 8.78
C ALA A 147 2.08 12.47 8.02
N ASP A 148 2.75 12.42 6.87
CA ASP A 148 2.97 13.59 6.01
C ASP A 148 1.77 13.86 5.07
N TYR A 149 0.78 12.95 5.02
CA TYR A 149 -0.34 13.01 4.08
C TYR A 149 -1.73 13.07 4.73
N PHE A 150 -1.86 12.69 6.01
CA PHE A 150 -3.14 12.67 6.75
C PHE A 150 -2.96 13.25 8.15
#